data_AF-A0A2E6D4U5-F1
#
_entry.id   AF-A0A2E6D4U5-F1
#
_cell.length_a   1.000
_cell.length_b   1.000
_cell.length_c   1.000
_cell.angle_alpha   90.00
_cell.angle_beta   90.00
_cell.angle_gamma   90.00
#
_symmetry.space_group_name_H-M   'P 1'
#
loop_
_entity.id
_entity.type
_entity.pdbx_description
1 polymer ?
#
loop_
_entity_poly.entity_id
_entity_poly.type
_entity_poly.pdbx_seq_one_letter_code
_entity_poly.pdbx_strand_id
1 'polypeptide(L)'
;MGMRCGTPSRWHGCSLVALGLLWLAEATAAAPLQEAAPEPAQEYFDAALKLYSRGKYAEARRAFAKVVERYPDSLVATAAERRTRPSGFLGWTDIVRTGDSANRVDVVIMGEGYTLEKQRAFDKLASSVPKFILRQKTLAEYEAYFNFVRANVVSAEDGVDGFDREYDTALGGKTLPTYAGHVGIETGLVREMLSEVPGNDGQAIVFVRLGVFGTGGGGVATIGGQSVKTVVHEFGHSFFGLGDEYTTETHKRGRVRNAVNVSNTPDESAVSWAHWIEADVPGIGVYEGAAGQARDAWKPTPGGCVMDSGEFFCLPCREEAVLDIYRLVDPIDSCEPEPHPRGSATPLVLDGENLIFRVQVMEPSSHSLAVEWHLVPEASAPQGPVRRGRSGRYGRARGTRADRGRLAELPGKPLLDGAKPKRGGWHTLILKRSGFEPGRYRLICRVKDSTLMRGERWPWVLKDEDGVLESERAWWVEVLP
;
A
#
# COMPACT_ATOMS: atom_id res chain seq x y z
N MET A 1 -36.95 1.14 77.86
CA MET A 1 -37.23 0.06 78.83
C MET A 1 -36.26 -1.09 78.54
N GLY A 2 -35.35 -1.40 79.47
CA GLY A 2 -34.44 -2.60 79.54
C GLY A 2 -33.47 -2.84 78.37
N MET A 3 -32.16 -2.57 78.46
CA MET A 3 -31.05 -3.32 79.10
C MET A 3 -30.75 -4.76 78.58
N ARG A 4 -29.55 -4.86 77.97
CA ARG A 4 -28.38 -5.73 78.28
C ARG A 4 -28.25 -7.18 77.76
N CYS A 5 -27.11 -7.34 77.06
CA CYS A 5 -26.00 -8.29 77.25
C CYS A 5 -26.10 -9.75 76.76
N GLY A 6 -25.04 -10.18 76.06
CA GLY A 6 -24.63 -11.58 76.00
C GLY A 6 -23.71 -11.96 74.82
N THR A 7 -22.41 -11.65 74.89
CA THR A 7 -21.33 -12.47 74.28
C THR A 7 -20.84 -13.51 75.32
N PRO A 8 -19.90 -14.47 75.07
CA PRO A 8 -19.23 -14.95 73.85
C PRO A 8 -19.16 -16.51 73.75
N SER A 9 -18.60 -17.09 72.68
CA SER A 9 -17.51 -18.11 72.77
C SER A 9 -17.03 -18.60 71.41
N ARG A 10 -15.72 -18.87 71.36
CA ARG A 10 -14.90 -19.30 70.22
C ARG A 10 -15.13 -20.78 69.88
N TRP A 11 -14.68 -21.25 68.71
CA TRP A 11 -13.62 -22.27 68.55
C TRP A 11 -13.60 -22.96 67.15
N HIS A 12 -12.37 -23.16 66.63
CA HIS A 12 -11.91 -23.95 65.45
C HIS A 12 -12.32 -23.44 64.04
N GLY A 13 -11.43 -23.22 63.06
CA GLY A 13 -10.11 -23.81 62.81
C GLY A 13 -10.22 -24.90 61.75
N CYS A 14 -10.19 -24.55 60.46
CA CYS A 14 -9.82 -25.45 59.37
C CYS A 14 -9.29 -24.67 58.16
N SER A 15 -8.00 -24.86 57.90
CA SER A 15 -7.29 -24.44 56.70
C SER A 15 -7.90 -25.11 55.47
N LEU A 16 -8.31 -24.33 54.48
CA LEU A 16 -8.55 -24.83 53.12
C LEU A 16 -7.27 -24.70 52.31
N VAL A 17 -6.72 -25.87 52.00
CA VAL A 17 -5.64 -26.10 51.05
C VAL A 17 -6.02 -25.51 49.70
N ALA A 18 -5.29 -24.49 49.26
CA ALA A 18 -5.37 -23.98 47.90
C ALA A 18 -4.66 -25.00 46.97
N LEU A 19 -5.44 -25.75 46.20
CA LEU A 19 -4.93 -26.55 45.08
C LEU A 19 -4.37 -25.59 44.03
N GLY A 20 -3.04 -25.57 43.91
CA GLY A 20 -2.34 -24.97 42.79
C GLY A 20 -2.60 -25.77 41.52
N LEU A 21 -3.36 -25.17 40.59
CA LEU A 21 -3.44 -25.64 39.21
C LEU A 21 -2.17 -25.19 38.48
N LEU A 22 -1.23 -26.13 38.36
CA LEU A 22 -0.14 -26.11 37.40
C LEU A 22 -0.72 -25.98 35.98
N TRP A 23 -0.62 -24.79 35.39
CA TRP A 23 -0.75 -24.65 33.94
C TRP A 23 0.54 -25.19 33.30
N LEU A 24 0.47 -26.43 32.83
CA LEU A 24 1.42 -26.95 31.84
C LEU A 24 1.25 -26.11 30.57
N ALA A 25 2.27 -25.31 30.26
CA ALA A 25 2.42 -24.71 28.95
C ALA A 25 2.69 -25.84 27.95
N GLU A 26 1.64 -26.34 27.31
CA GLU A 26 1.79 -27.06 26.05
C GLU A 26 2.37 -26.07 25.05
N ALA A 27 3.66 -26.25 24.76
CA ALA A 27 4.29 -25.71 23.57
C ALA A 27 3.43 -26.15 22.38
N THR A 28 2.67 -25.20 21.81
CA THR A 28 1.99 -25.43 20.55
C THR A 28 3.08 -25.68 19.52
N ALA A 29 3.18 -26.95 19.13
CA ALA A 29 3.98 -27.38 18.01
C ALA A 29 3.65 -26.46 16.82
N ALA A 30 4.69 -25.94 16.19
CA ALA A 30 4.59 -25.25 14.92
C ALA A 30 3.70 -26.08 13.98
N ALA A 31 2.76 -25.42 13.32
CA ALA A 31 1.97 -26.04 12.25
C ALA A 31 2.91 -26.81 11.30
N PRO A 32 2.51 -27.98 10.78
CA PRO A 32 3.38 -28.77 9.93
C PRO A 32 3.84 -27.91 8.76
N LEU A 33 5.15 -27.91 8.52
CA LEU A 33 5.72 -27.50 7.23
C LEU A 33 4.87 -28.18 6.15
N GLN A 34 4.34 -27.38 5.22
CA GLN A 34 3.63 -27.84 4.03
C GLN A 34 4.53 -28.88 3.33
N GLU A 35 4.17 -30.16 3.42
CA GLU A 35 4.92 -31.25 2.79
C GLU A 35 4.96 -31.02 1.28
N ALA A 36 6.15 -30.87 0.69
CA ALA A 36 6.28 -30.58 -0.73
C ALA A 36 5.47 -31.56 -1.60
N ALA A 37 4.82 -31.05 -2.65
CA ALA A 37 4.08 -31.89 -3.59
C ALA A 37 5.01 -32.97 -4.19
N PRO A 38 4.48 -34.14 -4.61
CA PRO A 38 5.28 -35.11 -5.37
C PRO A 38 5.94 -34.42 -6.56
N GLU A 39 7.25 -34.58 -6.76
CA GLU A 39 8.01 -33.88 -7.81
C GLU A 39 7.31 -33.88 -9.19
N PRO A 40 6.71 -35.00 -9.67
CA PRO A 40 6.00 -35.00 -10.95
C PRO A 40 4.77 -34.07 -10.97
N ALA A 41 4.02 -33.93 -9.88
CA ALA A 41 2.83 -33.07 -9.85
C ALA A 41 3.24 -31.60 -10.02
N GLN A 42 4.31 -31.18 -9.33
CA GLN A 42 4.86 -29.84 -9.45
C GLN A 42 5.39 -29.55 -10.87
N GLU A 43 6.12 -30.48 -11.48
CA GLU A 43 6.61 -30.32 -12.85
C GLU A 43 5.50 -30.11 -13.88
N TYR A 44 4.39 -30.85 -13.77
CA TYR A 44 3.24 -30.69 -14.67
C TYR A 44 2.53 -29.36 -14.44
N PHE A 45 2.43 -28.93 -13.18
CA PHE A 45 1.88 -27.62 -12.84
C PHE A 45 2.74 -26.48 -13.40
N ASP A 46 4.06 -26.57 -13.26
CA ASP A 46 5.01 -25.59 -13.80
C ASP A 46 4.99 -25.57 -15.33
N ALA A 47 4.80 -26.72 -15.98
CA ALA A 47 4.60 -26.79 -17.43
C ALA A 47 3.32 -26.08 -17.86
N ALA A 48 2.23 -26.18 -17.09
CA ALA A 48 1.00 -25.45 -17.34
C ALA A 48 1.19 -23.92 -17.16
N LEU A 49 1.93 -23.50 -16.12
CA LEU A 49 2.32 -22.10 -15.93
C LEU A 49 3.17 -21.56 -17.08
N LYS A 50 4.09 -22.36 -17.63
CA LYS A 50 4.88 -22.00 -18.83
C LYS A 50 4.01 -21.83 -20.08
N LEU A 51 2.93 -22.58 -20.24
CA LEU A 51 1.97 -22.36 -21.32
C LEU A 51 1.20 -21.05 -21.10
N TYR A 52 0.75 -20.81 -19.87
CA TYR A 52 0.07 -19.58 -19.48
C TYR A 52 0.94 -18.35 -19.77
N SER A 53 2.22 -18.35 -19.37
CA SER A 53 3.14 -17.22 -19.56
C SER A 53 3.43 -16.90 -21.03
N ARG A 54 3.21 -17.87 -21.93
CA ARG A 54 3.30 -17.70 -23.39
C ARG A 54 1.99 -17.24 -24.04
N GLY A 55 0.97 -16.90 -23.24
CA GLY A 55 -0.36 -16.51 -23.72
C GLY A 55 -1.12 -17.65 -24.40
N LYS A 56 -0.78 -18.91 -24.10
CA LYS A 56 -1.43 -20.12 -24.62
C LYS A 56 -2.51 -20.58 -23.63
N TYR A 57 -3.48 -19.71 -23.35
CA TYR A 57 -4.44 -19.87 -22.25
C TYR A 57 -5.27 -21.15 -22.31
N ALA A 58 -5.81 -21.50 -23.47
CA ALA A 58 -6.57 -22.75 -23.63
C ALA A 58 -5.71 -24.01 -23.42
N GLU A 59 -4.45 -23.97 -23.84
CA GLU A 59 -3.51 -25.08 -23.63
C GLU A 59 -3.10 -25.17 -22.16
N ALA A 60 -2.84 -24.03 -21.52
CA ALA A 60 -2.55 -23.96 -20.10
C ALA A 60 -3.70 -24.51 -19.25
N ARG A 61 -4.94 -24.10 -19.54
CA ARG A 61 -6.14 -24.58 -18.84
C ARG A 61 -6.33 -26.10 -18.98
N ARG A 62 -6.09 -26.65 -20.18
CA ARG A 62 -6.06 -28.12 -20.38
C ARG A 62 -4.93 -28.80 -19.61
N ALA A 63 -3.77 -28.16 -19.51
CA ALA A 63 -2.64 -28.71 -18.75
C ALA A 63 -2.92 -28.71 -17.24
N PHE A 64 -3.54 -27.65 -16.69
CA PHE A 64 -4.02 -27.66 -15.30
C PHE A 64 -5.05 -28.76 -15.05
N ALA A 65 -5.99 -28.98 -15.97
CA ALA A 65 -6.96 -30.08 -15.84
C ALA A 65 -6.28 -31.45 -15.75
N LYS A 66 -5.19 -31.66 -16.49
CA LYS A 66 -4.39 -32.90 -16.39
C LYS A 66 -3.66 -33.04 -15.05
N VAL A 67 -3.26 -31.94 -14.41
CA VAL A 67 -2.69 -31.99 -13.06
C VAL A 67 -3.73 -32.50 -12.07
N VAL A 68 -4.95 -31.95 -12.13
CA VAL A 68 -6.09 -32.36 -11.27
C VAL A 68 -6.43 -33.83 -11.50
N GLU A 69 -6.51 -34.27 -12.76
CA GLU A 69 -6.85 -35.66 -13.12
C GLU A 69 -5.78 -36.67 -12.66
N ARG A 70 -4.50 -36.35 -12.84
CA ARG A 70 -3.39 -37.28 -12.59
C ARG A 70 -2.90 -37.30 -11.15
N TYR A 71 -3.03 -36.17 -10.46
CA TYR A 71 -2.48 -35.96 -9.12
C TYR A 71 -3.50 -35.31 -8.19
N PRO A 72 -4.72 -35.86 -8.03
CA PRO A 72 -5.82 -35.20 -7.31
C PRO A 72 -5.50 -34.88 -5.84
N ASP A 73 -4.66 -35.68 -5.20
CA ASP A 73 -4.29 -35.50 -3.78
C ASP A 73 -3.00 -34.65 -3.58
N SER A 74 -2.43 -34.08 -4.65
CA SER A 74 -1.23 -33.25 -4.55
C SER A 74 -1.55 -31.83 -4.07
N LEU A 75 -0.59 -31.18 -3.40
CA LEU A 75 -0.77 -29.78 -2.94
C LEU A 75 -1.05 -28.79 -4.08
N VAL A 76 -0.58 -29.09 -5.30
CA VAL A 76 -0.80 -28.24 -6.48
C VAL A 76 -2.15 -28.51 -7.17
N ALA A 77 -2.84 -29.60 -6.85
CA ALA A 77 -4.12 -29.96 -7.47
C ALA A 77 -5.18 -28.89 -7.19
N THR A 78 -5.30 -28.41 -5.95
CA THR A 78 -6.27 -27.36 -5.60
C THR A 78 -6.00 -26.05 -6.36
N ALA A 79 -4.73 -25.68 -6.52
CA ALA A 79 -4.35 -24.50 -7.30
C ALA A 79 -4.64 -24.69 -8.79
N ALA A 80 -4.45 -25.90 -9.31
CA ALA A 80 -4.77 -26.26 -10.69
C ALA A 80 -6.28 -26.26 -10.93
N GLU A 81 -7.07 -26.81 -10.02
CA GLU A 81 -8.54 -26.85 -10.08
C GLU A 81 -9.14 -25.45 -10.14
N ARG A 82 -8.65 -24.51 -9.30
CA ARG A 82 -9.09 -23.11 -9.39
C ARG A 82 -8.87 -22.51 -10.79
N ARG A 83 -7.80 -22.94 -11.48
CA ARG A 83 -7.43 -22.51 -12.84
C ARG A 83 -8.17 -23.22 -13.97
N THR A 84 -8.99 -24.24 -13.65
CA THR A 84 -9.85 -24.93 -14.62
C THR A 84 -11.30 -24.49 -14.57
N ARG A 85 -11.71 -23.72 -13.54
CA ARG A 85 -13.09 -23.23 -13.36
C ARG A 85 -13.58 -22.42 -14.57
N PRO A 86 -14.86 -22.56 -14.99
CA PRO A 86 -15.50 -21.73 -16.03
C PRO A 86 -15.23 -20.25 -15.82
N SER A 87 -15.56 -19.77 -14.62
CA SER A 87 -15.24 -18.46 -14.08
C SER A 87 -14.22 -18.59 -12.96
N GLY A 88 -13.04 -17.97 -13.09
CA GLY A 88 -12.01 -18.06 -12.07
C GLY A 88 -10.62 -17.58 -12.49
N PHE A 89 -9.70 -17.63 -11.52
CA PHE A 89 -8.31 -17.22 -11.69
C PHE A 89 -7.56 -18.15 -12.65
N LEU A 90 -6.87 -17.61 -13.66
CA LEU A 90 -6.05 -18.41 -14.59
C LEU A 90 -4.55 -18.29 -14.31
N GLY A 91 -4.09 -17.09 -13.95
CA GLY A 91 -2.68 -16.81 -13.72
C GLY A 91 -2.40 -15.33 -13.59
N TRP A 92 -1.16 -14.97 -13.24
CA TRP A 92 -0.71 -13.58 -13.18
C TRP A 92 0.66 -13.39 -13.84
N THR A 93 0.97 -12.17 -14.26
CA THR A 93 2.24 -11.82 -14.93
C THR A 93 2.60 -10.37 -14.66
N ASP A 94 3.87 -10.12 -14.37
CA ASP A 94 4.40 -8.76 -14.27
C ASP A 94 4.31 -8.04 -15.61
N ILE A 95 3.72 -6.84 -15.59
CA ILE A 95 3.77 -5.91 -16.72
C ILE A 95 4.99 -5.01 -16.56
N VAL A 96 5.16 -4.47 -15.34
CA VAL A 96 6.28 -3.63 -14.94
C VAL A 96 6.69 -4.04 -13.53
N ARG A 97 7.98 -4.35 -13.33
CA ARG A 97 8.57 -4.68 -12.04
C ARG A 97 9.76 -3.76 -11.80
N THR A 98 9.62 -2.83 -10.86
CA THR A 98 10.63 -1.81 -10.50
C THR A 98 11.38 -2.15 -9.22
N GLY A 99 10.89 -3.13 -8.45
CA GLY A 99 11.52 -3.64 -7.24
C GLY A 99 10.66 -4.67 -6.53
N ASP A 100 11.11 -5.09 -5.35
CA ASP A 100 10.39 -6.06 -4.50
C ASP A 100 9.03 -5.48 -4.05
N SER A 101 7.98 -6.30 -4.09
CA SER A 101 6.64 -5.98 -3.59
C SER A 101 6.62 -5.51 -2.14
N ALA A 102 7.60 -5.92 -1.33
CA ALA A 102 7.76 -5.44 0.04
C ALA A 102 8.04 -3.93 0.13
N ASN A 103 8.56 -3.31 -0.94
CA ASN A 103 8.89 -1.88 -0.99
C ASN A 103 8.38 -1.17 -2.24
N ARG A 104 7.26 -1.62 -2.81
CA ARG A 104 6.58 -0.98 -3.95
C ARG A 104 5.07 -0.96 -3.69
N VAL A 105 4.37 -0.12 -4.44
CA VAL A 105 2.93 -0.20 -4.59
C VAL A 105 2.62 -1.20 -5.70
N ASP A 106 2.05 -2.35 -5.36
CA ASP A 106 1.61 -3.34 -6.35
C ASP A 106 0.17 -3.06 -6.81
N VAL A 107 0.03 -2.62 -8.06
CA VAL A 107 -1.27 -2.40 -8.70
C VAL A 107 -1.61 -3.61 -9.57
N VAL A 108 -2.64 -4.37 -9.15
CA VAL A 108 -3.10 -5.56 -9.87
C VAL A 108 -4.20 -5.20 -10.88
N ILE A 109 -3.99 -5.46 -12.16
CA ILE A 109 -4.98 -5.26 -13.21
C ILE A 109 -5.71 -6.57 -13.48
N MET A 110 -7.04 -6.55 -13.41
CA MET A 110 -7.93 -7.67 -13.68
C MET A 110 -8.94 -7.34 -14.77
N GLY A 111 -9.45 -8.38 -15.44
CA GLY A 111 -10.52 -8.29 -16.42
C GLY A 111 -11.75 -9.01 -15.92
N GLU A 112 -12.92 -8.43 -16.15
CA GLU A 112 -14.23 -9.03 -15.92
C GLU A 112 -15.06 -9.05 -17.21
N GLY A 113 -15.76 -10.17 -17.44
CA GLY A 113 -16.46 -10.45 -18.69
C GLY A 113 -15.53 -10.83 -19.85
N TYR A 114 -14.28 -11.21 -19.55
CA TYR A 114 -13.32 -11.68 -20.54
C TYR A 114 -13.27 -13.19 -20.55
N THR A 115 -13.92 -13.80 -21.56
CA THR A 115 -13.85 -15.24 -21.80
C THR A 115 -12.43 -15.70 -22.13
N LEU A 116 -12.20 -17.01 -22.13
CA LEU A 116 -10.88 -17.60 -22.40
C LEU A 116 -10.29 -17.14 -23.74
N GLU A 117 -11.14 -16.96 -24.76
CA GLU A 117 -10.79 -16.50 -26.10
C GLU A 117 -10.44 -15.00 -26.13
N LYS A 118 -10.97 -14.24 -25.17
CA LYS A 118 -10.80 -12.78 -25.07
C LYS A 118 -9.64 -12.36 -24.18
N GLN A 119 -8.94 -13.30 -23.54
CA GLN A 119 -7.81 -13.01 -22.67
C GLN A 119 -6.69 -12.24 -23.37
N ARG A 120 -6.43 -12.48 -24.66
CA ARG A 120 -5.45 -11.68 -25.43
C ARG A 120 -5.84 -10.21 -25.59
N ALA A 121 -7.13 -9.92 -25.70
CA ALA A 121 -7.62 -8.54 -25.75
C ALA A 121 -7.45 -7.86 -24.37
N PHE A 122 -7.72 -8.60 -23.29
CA PHE A 122 -7.45 -8.15 -21.93
C PHE A 122 -5.96 -7.90 -21.70
N ASP A 123 -5.08 -8.79 -22.14
CA ASP A 123 -3.62 -8.61 -22.00
C ASP A 123 -3.16 -7.29 -22.59
N LYS A 124 -3.62 -6.98 -23.80
CA LYS A 124 -3.28 -5.73 -24.50
C LYS A 124 -3.78 -4.51 -23.73
N LEU A 125 -4.99 -4.57 -23.19
CA LEU A 125 -5.54 -3.52 -22.34
C LEU A 125 -4.69 -3.35 -21.09
N ALA A 126 -4.45 -4.42 -20.34
CA ALA A 126 -3.67 -4.39 -19.11
C ALA A 126 -2.26 -3.82 -19.34
N SER A 127 -1.58 -4.22 -20.41
CA SER A 127 -0.25 -3.69 -20.76
C SER A 127 -0.23 -2.18 -21.10
N SER A 128 -1.39 -1.57 -21.36
CA SER A 128 -1.50 -0.12 -21.58
C SER A 128 -1.76 0.68 -20.30
N VAL A 129 -2.21 0.03 -19.22
CA VAL A 129 -2.60 0.69 -17.95
C VAL A 129 -1.46 1.48 -17.31
N PRO A 130 -0.21 0.97 -17.20
CA PRO A 130 0.88 1.76 -16.62
C PRO A 130 1.03 3.11 -17.34
N LYS A 131 0.95 3.12 -18.68
CA LYS A 131 1.05 4.36 -19.48
C LYS A 131 -0.11 5.31 -19.24
N PHE A 132 -1.28 4.82 -18.85
CA PHE A 132 -2.44 5.65 -18.54
C PHE A 132 -2.32 6.29 -17.16
N ILE A 133 -1.95 5.50 -16.17
CA ILE A 133 -1.72 5.95 -14.80
C ILE A 133 -0.60 6.99 -14.76
N LEU A 134 0.52 6.72 -15.44
CA LEU A 134 1.69 7.61 -15.50
C LEU A 134 1.50 8.83 -16.41
N ARG A 135 0.31 9.04 -17.01
CA ARG A 135 -0.02 10.37 -17.58
C ARG A 135 -0.28 11.40 -16.48
N GLN A 136 -0.64 10.95 -15.28
CA GLN A 136 -0.67 11.83 -14.12
C GLN A 136 0.75 12.16 -13.71
N LYS A 137 1.11 13.44 -13.79
CA LYS A 137 2.44 13.93 -13.41
C LYS A 137 2.84 13.50 -12.00
N THR A 138 1.89 13.49 -11.07
CA THR A 138 2.12 13.03 -9.69
C THR A 138 2.57 11.58 -9.65
N LEU A 139 1.95 10.69 -10.43
CA LEU A 139 2.29 9.26 -10.42
C LEU A 139 3.53 8.97 -11.26
N ALA A 140 3.72 9.72 -12.34
CA ALA A 140 4.93 9.68 -13.17
C ALA A 140 6.19 10.04 -12.36
N GLU A 141 6.10 11.02 -11.47
CA GLU A 141 7.22 11.43 -10.63
C GLU A 141 7.74 10.29 -9.76
N TYR A 142 6.85 9.40 -9.33
CA TYR A 142 7.15 8.25 -8.49
C TYR A 142 7.03 6.93 -9.26
N GLU A 143 7.26 6.90 -10.58
CA GLU A 143 7.10 5.68 -11.42
C GLU A 143 7.86 4.47 -10.84
N ALA A 144 9.09 4.69 -10.35
CA ALA A 144 9.93 3.64 -9.77
C ALA A 144 9.35 3.01 -8.49
N TYR A 145 8.30 3.59 -7.91
CA TYR A 145 7.66 3.15 -6.67
C TYR A 145 6.51 2.18 -6.93
N PHE A 146 6.12 1.98 -8.19
CA PHE A 146 5.02 1.11 -8.58
C PHE A 146 5.50 -0.17 -9.25
N ASN A 147 4.81 -1.25 -8.94
CA ASN A 147 4.78 -2.47 -9.74
C ASN A 147 3.39 -2.60 -10.35
N PHE A 148 3.33 -3.07 -11.60
CA PHE A 148 2.07 -3.34 -12.27
C PHE A 148 2.00 -4.81 -12.64
N VAL A 149 0.97 -5.49 -12.15
CA VAL A 149 0.78 -6.93 -12.32
C VAL A 149 -0.53 -7.17 -13.04
N ARG A 150 -0.52 -7.97 -14.10
CA ARG A 150 -1.76 -8.45 -14.73
C ARG A 150 -2.18 -9.75 -14.04
N ALA A 151 -3.42 -9.83 -13.59
CA ALA A 151 -4.07 -11.08 -13.20
C ALA A 151 -5.14 -11.44 -14.24
N ASN A 152 -4.92 -12.52 -14.98
CA ASN A 152 -5.90 -13.07 -15.91
C ASN A 152 -6.97 -13.82 -15.12
N VAL A 153 -8.15 -13.23 -15.04
CA VAL A 153 -9.36 -13.86 -14.53
C VAL A 153 -10.24 -14.17 -15.74
N VAL A 154 -10.68 -15.43 -15.87
CA VAL A 154 -11.53 -15.89 -16.97
C VAL A 154 -12.97 -15.85 -16.50
N SER A 155 -13.87 -15.29 -17.30
CA SER A 155 -15.31 -15.37 -17.11
C SER A 155 -15.88 -16.45 -18.04
N ALA A 156 -16.86 -17.24 -17.59
CA ALA A 156 -17.52 -18.23 -18.44
C ALA A 156 -18.33 -17.53 -19.55
N GLU A 157 -19.02 -16.46 -19.17
CA GLU A 157 -19.83 -15.64 -20.05
C GLU A 157 -19.26 -14.23 -20.21
N ASP A 158 -19.79 -13.56 -21.22
CA ASP A 158 -19.45 -12.21 -21.57
C ASP A 158 -20.69 -11.33 -21.45
N GLY A 159 -20.83 -10.73 -20.27
CA GLY A 159 -22.00 -9.93 -19.92
C GLY A 159 -21.75 -9.11 -18.68
N VAL A 160 -22.79 -8.37 -18.29
CA VAL A 160 -22.89 -7.61 -17.05
C VAL A 160 -24.33 -7.75 -16.61
N ASP A 161 -24.54 -8.15 -15.36
CA ASP A 161 -25.88 -8.37 -14.82
C ASP A 161 -26.70 -7.08 -14.81
N GLY A 162 -28.02 -7.23 -15.01
CA GLY A 162 -28.97 -6.12 -15.02
C GLY A 162 -30.04 -6.29 -16.08
N PHE A 163 -31.15 -5.54 -15.94
CA PHE A 163 -32.28 -5.59 -16.86
C PHE A 163 -32.82 -7.03 -17.08
N ASP A 164 -33.02 -7.76 -15.98
CA ASP A 164 -33.49 -9.16 -15.96
C ASP A 164 -32.58 -10.16 -16.71
N ARG A 165 -31.27 -9.85 -16.80
CA ARG A 165 -30.24 -10.74 -17.35
C ARG A 165 -29.17 -11.01 -16.30
N GLU A 166 -28.77 -12.26 -16.21
CA GLU A 166 -27.70 -12.76 -15.35
C GLU A 166 -26.66 -13.47 -16.21
N TYR A 167 -25.39 -13.32 -15.85
CA TYR A 167 -24.25 -13.90 -16.57
C TYR A 167 -23.26 -14.52 -15.58
N ASP A 168 -22.77 -15.72 -15.89
CA ASP A 168 -21.67 -16.36 -15.15
C ASP A 168 -20.35 -15.63 -15.44
N THR A 169 -20.09 -14.62 -14.63
CA THR A 169 -18.89 -13.78 -14.68
C THR A 169 -18.08 -13.91 -13.39
N ALA A 170 -16.77 -13.69 -13.48
CA ALA A 170 -15.85 -14.18 -12.47
C ALA A 170 -15.73 -13.28 -11.24
N LEU A 171 -16.13 -12.02 -11.38
CA LEU A 171 -16.08 -11.00 -10.35
C LEU A 171 -17.47 -10.40 -10.08
N GLY A 172 -18.54 -11.00 -10.61
CA GLY A 172 -19.92 -10.58 -10.41
C GLY A 172 -20.21 -9.20 -11.00
N GLY A 173 -19.78 -8.96 -12.23
CA GLY A 173 -20.01 -7.70 -12.94
C GLY A 173 -21.51 -7.38 -13.07
N LYS A 174 -21.95 -6.22 -12.56
CA LYS A 174 -23.36 -5.83 -12.55
C LYS A 174 -23.59 -4.34 -12.78
N THR A 175 -24.75 -3.98 -13.31
CA THR A 175 -25.22 -2.60 -13.41
C THR A 175 -25.83 -2.20 -12.08
N LEU A 176 -25.26 -1.19 -11.42
CA LEU A 176 -25.75 -0.70 -10.14
C LEU A 176 -27.02 0.14 -10.33
N PRO A 177 -27.95 0.16 -9.35
CA PRO A 177 -29.18 0.95 -9.38
C PRO A 177 -28.91 2.45 -9.10
N THR A 178 -27.91 3.01 -9.77
CA THR A 178 -27.59 4.44 -9.75
C THR A 178 -28.27 5.13 -10.93
N TYR A 179 -28.51 6.43 -10.83
CA TYR A 179 -29.14 7.20 -11.93
C TYR A 179 -28.42 7.04 -13.27
N ALA A 180 -27.09 6.96 -13.26
CA ALA A 180 -26.28 6.80 -14.47
C ALA A 180 -25.95 5.33 -14.83
N GLY A 181 -26.38 4.35 -14.03
CA GLY A 181 -26.13 2.92 -14.31
C GLY A 181 -24.64 2.52 -14.23
N HIS A 182 -23.90 3.03 -13.24
CA HIS A 182 -22.51 2.67 -13.01
C HIS A 182 -22.32 1.15 -12.91
N VAL A 183 -21.22 0.64 -13.46
CA VAL A 183 -20.83 -0.75 -13.29
C VAL A 183 -20.26 -0.98 -11.90
N GLY A 184 -20.61 -2.11 -11.29
CA GLY A 184 -20.05 -2.62 -10.06
C GLY A 184 -19.58 -4.07 -10.21
N ILE A 185 -18.87 -4.53 -9.19
CA ILE A 185 -18.39 -5.91 -9.04
C ILE A 185 -18.60 -6.37 -7.60
N GLU A 186 -18.29 -7.63 -7.31
CA GLU A 186 -18.24 -8.16 -5.96
C GLU A 186 -16.80 -8.10 -5.41
N THR A 187 -16.54 -7.14 -4.51
CA THR A 187 -15.20 -6.92 -3.95
C THR A 187 -14.65 -8.14 -3.19
N GLY A 188 -15.51 -9.01 -2.69
CA GLY A 188 -15.11 -10.28 -2.06
C GLY A 188 -14.41 -11.23 -3.05
N LEU A 189 -14.96 -11.37 -4.26
CA LEU A 189 -14.37 -12.18 -5.33
C LEU A 189 -13.05 -11.57 -5.83
N VAL A 190 -12.98 -10.24 -5.94
CA VAL A 190 -11.71 -9.56 -6.28
C VAL A 190 -10.62 -9.87 -5.25
N ARG A 191 -10.96 -9.85 -3.95
CA ARG A 191 -10.01 -10.20 -2.88
C ARG A 191 -9.59 -11.67 -2.92
N GLU A 192 -10.50 -12.58 -3.27
CA GLU A 192 -10.15 -13.98 -3.53
C GLU A 192 -9.12 -14.09 -4.67
N MET A 193 -9.35 -13.41 -5.80
CA MET A 193 -8.39 -13.41 -6.91
C MET A 193 -7.05 -12.75 -6.55
N LEU A 194 -7.07 -11.68 -5.76
CA LEU A 194 -5.85 -11.04 -5.26
C LEU A 194 -5.04 -11.98 -4.37
N SER A 195 -5.67 -12.88 -3.61
CA SER A 195 -4.95 -13.83 -2.76
C SER A 195 -4.06 -14.80 -3.54
N GLU A 196 -4.30 -14.98 -4.84
CA GLU A 196 -3.46 -15.78 -5.75
C GLU A 196 -2.25 -15.02 -6.29
N VAL A 197 -2.15 -13.71 -6.04
CA VAL A 197 -1.04 -12.84 -6.48
C VAL A 197 -0.13 -12.53 -5.27
N PRO A 198 1.07 -13.11 -5.18
CA PRO A 198 1.94 -12.91 -4.02
C PRO A 198 2.34 -11.44 -3.82
N GLY A 199 2.40 -11.01 -2.56
CA GLY A 199 3.00 -9.72 -2.18
C GLY A 199 2.16 -8.48 -2.45
N ASN A 200 0.97 -8.61 -3.05
CA ASN A 200 0.14 -7.45 -3.43
C ASN A 200 -0.43 -6.66 -2.24
N ASP A 201 -0.94 -5.47 -2.56
CA ASP A 201 -1.34 -4.46 -1.58
C ASP A 201 -2.85 -4.34 -1.36
N GLY A 202 -3.62 -5.28 -1.89
CA GLY A 202 -5.07 -5.15 -1.95
C GLY A 202 -5.56 -4.12 -2.97
N GLN A 203 -4.65 -3.54 -3.77
CA GLN A 203 -4.96 -2.53 -4.78
C GLN A 203 -5.18 -3.19 -6.16
N ALA A 204 -6.40 -3.06 -6.69
CA ALA A 204 -6.80 -3.61 -7.98
C ALA A 204 -7.47 -2.58 -8.89
N ILE A 205 -7.23 -2.70 -10.20
CA ILE A 205 -8.01 -2.06 -11.26
C ILE A 205 -8.72 -3.16 -12.05
N VAL A 206 -10.05 -3.19 -12.02
CA VAL A 206 -10.87 -4.20 -12.67
C VAL A 206 -11.56 -3.57 -13.88
N PHE A 207 -11.25 -4.05 -15.08
CA PHE A 207 -11.94 -3.64 -16.30
C PHE A 207 -13.12 -4.56 -16.59
N VAL A 208 -14.34 -4.04 -16.50
CA VAL A 208 -15.57 -4.76 -16.85
C VAL A 208 -15.90 -4.48 -18.32
N ARG A 209 -15.76 -5.50 -19.17
CA ARG A 209 -15.72 -5.34 -20.63
C ARG A 209 -16.94 -4.64 -21.22
N LEU A 210 -18.15 -4.97 -20.75
CA LEU A 210 -19.42 -4.40 -21.19
C LEU A 210 -20.04 -3.41 -20.19
N GLY A 211 -19.29 -3.04 -19.15
CA GLY A 211 -19.75 -2.06 -18.17
C GLY A 211 -19.74 -0.63 -18.72
N VAL A 212 -20.44 0.26 -18.02
CA VAL A 212 -20.46 1.70 -18.29
C VAL A 212 -20.06 2.45 -17.01
N PHE A 213 -19.36 3.58 -17.16
CA PHE A 213 -18.80 4.38 -16.05
C PHE A 213 -17.91 3.55 -15.12
N GLY A 214 -17.69 3.98 -13.89
CA GLY A 214 -16.85 3.26 -12.94
C GLY A 214 -17.27 3.48 -11.49
N THR A 215 -16.65 2.72 -10.60
CA THR A 215 -16.77 2.93 -9.16
C THR A 215 -15.43 2.65 -8.51
N GLY A 216 -15.10 3.37 -7.45
CA GLY A 216 -13.82 3.21 -6.78
C GLY A 216 -13.95 3.28 -5.27
N GLY A 217 -13.11 2.51 -4.58
CA GLY A 217 -13.00 2.57 -3.13
C GLY A 217 -12.45 1.28 -2.54
N GLY A 218 -11.90 1.37 -1.33
CA GLY A 218 -11.47 0.20 -0.55
C GLY A 218 -10.44 -0.69 -1.25
N GLY A 219 -9.54 -0.08 -2.05
CA GLY A 219 -8.51 -0.77 -2.82
C GLY A 219 -8.95 -1.25 -4.20
N VAL A 220 -10.22 -1.11 -4.61
CA VAL A 220 -10.67 -1.56 -5.92
C VAL A 220 -11.20 -0.39 -6.76
N ALA A 221 -10.65 -0.23 -7.96
CA ALA A 221 -11.15 0.66 -9.01
C ALA A 221 -11.81 -0.18 -10.10
N THR A 222 -13.11 -0.03 -10.30
CA THR A 222 -13.91 -0.75 -11.29
C THR A 222 -14.18 0.16 -12.48
N ILE A 223 -13.81 -0.27 -13.67
CA ILE A 223 -13.85 0.52 -14.90
C ILE A 223 -14.71 -0.18 -15.94
N GLY A 224 -15.80 0.46 -16.35
CA GLY A 224 -16.63 0.05 -17.48
C GLY A 224 -15.94 0.36 -18.81
N GLY A 225 -15.79 -0.65 -19.65
CA GLY A 225 -15.12 -0.51 -20.94
C GLY A 225 -13.61 -0.22 -20.79
N GLN A 226 -13.14 0.88 -21.39
CA GLN A 226 -11.70 1.21 -21.48
C GLN A 226 -11.40 2.72 -21.31
N SER A 227 -12.24 3.45 -20.59
CA SER A 227 -12.08 4.91 -20.42
C SER A 227 -10.85 5.28 -19.59
N VAL A 228 -9.85 5.89 -20.22
CA VAL A 228 -8.60 6.33 -19.55
C VAL A 228 -8.86 7.35 -18.44
N LYS A 229 -9.78 8.30 -18.66
CA LYS A 229 -10.12 9.31 -17.64
C LYS A 229 -10.73 8.65 -16.40
N THR A 230 -11.61 7.66 -16.62
CA THR A 230 -12.23 6.88 -15.54
C THR A 230 -11.17 6.09 -14.77
N VAL A 231 -10.17 5.49 -15.44
CA VAL A 231 -9.09 4.75 -14.76
C VAL A 231 -8.41 5.58 -13.68
N VAL A 232 -7.98 6.80 -13.99
CA VAL A 232 -7.27 7.64 -13.02
C VAL A 232 -8.20 8.13 -11.90
N HIS A 233 -9.42 8.53 -12.26
CA HIS A 233 -10.42 9.00 -11.29
C HIS A 233 -10.76 7.90 -10.26
N GLU A 234 -11.12 6.71 -10.72
CA GLU A 234 -11.44 5.59 -9.83
C GLU A 234 -10.22 5.08 -9.06
N PHE A 235 -9.01 5.18 -9.62
CA PHE A 235 -7.78 4.89 -8.89
C PHE A 235 -7.55 5.89 -7.76
N GLY A 236 -7.92 7.16 -7.95
CA GLY A 236 -7.92 8.18 -6.89
C GLY A 236 -8.83 7.83 -5.72
N HIS A 237 -10.02 7.29 -5.99
CA HIS A 237 -10.89 6.76 -4.94
C HIS A 237 -10.34 5.49 -4.30
N SER A 238 -9.89 4.53 -5.11
CA SER A 238 -9.52 3.19 -4.61
C SER A 238 -8.26 3.23 -3.77
N PHE A 239 -7.26 4.00 -4.21
CA PHE A 239 -5.95 4.05 -3.59
C PHE A 239 -5.87 5.21 -2.61
N PHE A 240 -6.10 6.44 -3.05
CA PHE A 240 -5.90 7.63 -2.21
C PHE A 240 -7.09 7.95 -1.31
N GLY A 241 -8.26 7.36 -1.56
CA GLY A 241 -9.47 7.64 -0.78
C GLY A 241 -10.01 9.06 -1.00
N LEU A 242 -9.74 9.64 -2.17
CA LEU A 242 -10.25 10.96 -2.56
C LEU A 242 -11.78 10.93 -2.70
N GLY A 243 -12.44 12.06 -2.49
CA GLY A 243 -13.86 12.25 -2.74
C GLY A 243 -14.11 12.86 -4.12
N ASP A 244 -15.34 12.71 -4.62
CA ASP A 244 -15.80 13.36 -5.85
C ASP A 244 -15.89 14.88 -5.68
N GLU A 245 -15.30 15.64 -6.60
CA GLU A 245 -15.36 17.11 -6.64
C GLU A 245 -16.41 17.63 -7.64
N TYR A 246 -16.97 16.76 -8.48
CA TYR A 246 -18.03 17.17 -9.40
C TYR A 246 -19.36 17.39 -8.67
N THR A 247 -20.25 18.12 -9.34
CA THR A 247 -21.64 18.31 -8.97
C THR A 247 -22.53 17.73 -10.05
N THR A 248 -23.46 16.85 -9.67
CA THR A 248 -24.42 16.21 -10.60
C THR A 248 -25.87 16.47 -10.21
N GLU A 249 -26.14 16.76 -8.93
CA GLU A 249 -27.48 16.89 -8.36
C GLU A 249 -27.67 18.28 -7.73
N THR A 250 -28.51 19.11 -8.35
CA THR A 250 -28.79 20.47 -7.87
C THR A 250 -29.76 20.54 -6.70
N HIS A 251 -30.58 19.50 -6.51
CA HIS A 251 -31.62 19.45 -5.49
C HIS A 251 -31.22 18.67 -4.23
N LYS A 252 -30.18 17.83 -4.31
CA LYS A 252 -29.72 17.03 -3.19
C LYS A 252 -29.08 17.94 -2.14
N ARG A 253 -29.45 17.68 -0.89
CA ARG A 253 -28.97 18.35 0.30
C ARG A 253 -28.74 17.31 1.38
N GLY A 254 -27.74 17.50 2.21
CA GLY A 254 -27.47 16.64 3.35
C GLY A 254 -26.00 16.64 3.73
N ARG A 255 -25.70 16.04 4.89
CA ARG A 255 -24.33 15.98 5.38
C ARG A 255 -23.47 15.13 4.43
N VAL A 256 -22.48 15.76 3.80
CA VAL A 256 -21.46 15.02 3.02
C VAL A 256 -20.45 14.37 3.94
N ARG A 257 -19.89 13.25 3.47
CA ARG A 257 -18.75 12.60 4.11
C ARG A 257 -17.49 13.36 3.72
N ASN A 258 -16.72 13.79 4.71
CA ASN A 258 -15.45 14.46 4.46
C ASN A 258 -14.42 13.48 3.87
N ALA A 259 -13.62 14.01 2.95
CA ALA A 259 -12.41 13.40 2.40
C ALA A 259 -11.31 14.49 2.39
N VAL A 260 -10.08 14.12 2.05
CA VAL A 260 -8.96 15.08 2.00
C VAL A 260 -9.21 16.27 1.04
N ASN A 261 -10.09 16.09 0.05
CA ASN A 261 -10.46 17.08 -0.96
C ASN A 261 -11.97 17.41 -0.98
N VAL A 262 -12.75 16.95 0.01
CA VAL A 262 -14.18 17.25 0.13
C VAL A 262 -14.55 17.58 1.57
N SER A 263 -15.27 18.67 1.78
CA SER A 263 -15.71 19.14 3.10
C SER A 263 -17.22 19.32 3.18
N ASN A 264 -17.76 19.16 4.39
CA ASN A 264 -19.14 19.46 4.77
C ASN A 264 -19.30 20.80 5.51
N THR A 265 -18.26 21.62 5.51
CA THR A 265 -18.25 22.97 6.11
C THR A 265 -17.55 23.97 5.18
N PRO A 266 -18.04 25.23 5.10
CA PRO A 266 -17.36 26.32 4.39
C PRO A 266 -16.21 26.94 5.20
N ASP A 267 -16.04 26.58 6.48
CA ASP A 267 -15.02 27.16 7.35
C ASP A 267 -13.61 26.74 6.91
N GLU A 268 -12.86 27.71 6.38
CA GLU A 268 -11.49 27.53 5.88
C GLU A 268 -10.52 26.96 6.93
N SER A 269 -10.76 27.19 8.22
CA SER A 269 -9.92 26.66 9.30
C SER A 269 -10.24 25.21 9.66
N ALA A 270 -11.40 24.70 9.22
CA ALA A 270 -11.91 23.38 9.58
C ALA A 270 -11.83 22.35 8.44
N VAL A 271 -11.53 22.77 7.21
CA VAL A 271 -11.35 21.86 6.07
C VAL A 271 -10.01 21.10 6.16
N SER A 272 -9.96 19.89 5.59
CA SER A 272 -8.75 19.04 5.64
C SER A 272 -7.52 19.63 4.93
N TRP A 273 -7.72 20.62 4.05
CA TRP A 273 -6.67 21.33 3.34
C TRP A 273 -6.41 22.76 3.86
N ALA A 274 -6.83 23.06 5.10
CA ALA A 274 -6.69 24.39 5.70
C ALA A 274 -5.26 24.94 5.66
N HIS A 275 -4.24 24.08 5.80
CA HIS A 275 -2.83 24.48 5.74
C HIS A 275 -2.40 25.02 4.37
N TRP A 276 -3.07 24.63 3.28
CA TRP A 276 -2.83 25.23 1.96
C TRP A 276 -3.40 26.65 1.87
N ILE A 277 -4.52 26.92 2.54
CA ILE A 277 -5.13 28.26 2.63
C ILE A 277 -4.27 29.16 3.52
N GLU A 278 -3.86 28.66 4.69
CA GLU A 278 -2.97 29.38 5.62
C GLU A 278 -1.63 29.75 4.97
N ALA A 279 -1.11 28.89 4.10
CA ALA A 279 0.12 29.14 3.34
C ALA A 279 -0.05 30.09 2.13
N ASP A 280 -1.26 30.66 1.95
CA ASP A 280 -1.62 31.60 0.87
C ASP A 280 -1.27 31.03 -0.53
N VAL A 281 -1.60 29.76 -0.76
CA VAL A 281 -1.34 29.10 -2.05
C VAL A 281 -2.42 29.50 -3.06
N PRO A 282 -2.05 30.12 -4.20
CA PRO A 282 -3.02 30.61 -5.17
C PRO A 282 -3.93 29.51 -5.71
N GLY A 283 -5.22 29.82 -5.79
CA GLY A 283 -6.24 28.92 -6.38
C GLY A 283 -6.77 27.87 -5.42
N ILE A 284 -6.27 27.79 -4.18
CA ILE A 284 -6.84 26.96 -3.12
C ILE A 284 -7.78 27.80 -2.26
N GLY A 285 -8.96 27.26 -1.96
CA GLY A 285 -9.99 27.90 -1.15
C GLY A 285 -11.08 26.91 -0.77
N VAL A 286 -12.28 27.39 -0.48
CA VAL A 286 -13.43 26.55 -0.13
C VAL A 286 -14.58 26.84 -1.09
N TYR A 287 -14.62 26.09 -2.20
CA TYR A 287 -15.57 26.30 -3.29
C TYR A 287 -16.78 25.37 -3.14
N GLU A 288 -17.99 25.92 -3.15
CA GLU A 288 -19.23 25.13 -3.01
C GLU A 288 -19.48 24.31 -4.30
N GLY A 289 -19.94 23.07 -4.12
CA GLY A 289 -20.22 22.10 -5.19
C GLY A 289 -19.23 20.95 -5.20
N ALA A 290 -19.57 19.85 -4.51
CA ALA A 290 -18.76 18.63 -4.40
C ALA A 290 -19.62 17.42 -4.00
N ALA A 291 -19.06 16.22 -4.03
CA ALA A 291 -19.75 14.97 -3.67
C ALA A 291 -21.08 14.76 -4.39
N GLY A 292 -21.15 15.18 -5.67
CA GLY A 292 -22.36 15.17 -6.48
C GLY A 292 -23.40 16.23 -6.09
N GLN A 293 -23.19 17.02 -5.03
CA GLN A 293 -24.15 18.00 -4.51
C GLN A 293 -23.74 19.43 -4.86
N ALA A 294 -24.70 20.24 -5.32
CA ALA A 294 -24.46 21.64 -5.66
C ALA A 294 -24.38 22.57 -4.45
N ARG A 295 -24.82 22.12 -3.27
CA ARG A 295 -24.90 22.92 -2.04
C ARG A 295 -24.46 22.08 -0.84
N ASP A 296 -24.04 22.77 0.22
CA ASP A 296 -23.68 22.16 1.50
C ASP A 296 -22.52 21.14 1.40
N ALA A 297 -21.69 21.28 0.36
CA ALA A 297 -20.53 20.47 0.05
C ALA A 297 -19.45 21.34 -0.60
N TRP A 298 -18.19 21.19 -0.20
CA TRP A 298 -17.11 22.07 -0.66
C TRP A 298 -15.88 21.30 -1.13
N LYS A 299 -15.15 21.88 -2.08
CA LYS A 299 -13.90 21.36 -2.68
C LYS A 299 -12.78 22.40 -2.66
N PRO A 300 -11.51 22.00 -2.79
CA PRO A 300 -10.37 22.90 -2.65
C PRO A 300 -10.10 23.80 -3.85
N THR A 301 -10.57 23.42 -5.05
CA THR A 301 -10.33 24.15 -6.30
C THR A 301 -11.62 24.33 -7.09
N PRO A 302 -11.75 25.41 -7.88
CA PRO A 302 -12.97 25.63 -8.66
C PRO A 302 -13.10 24.68 -9.87
N GLY A 303 -12.02 24.00 -10.27
CA GLY A 303 -12.02 23.04 -11.38
C GLY A 303 -10.60 22.59 -11.76
N GLY A 304 -10.50 21.72 -12.77
CA GLY A 304 -9.22 21.18 -13.28
C GLY A 304 -8.73 19.91 -12.57
N CYS A 305 -9.32 19.58 -11.40
CA CYS A 305 -9.07 18.32 -10.72
C CYS A 305 -9.67 17.13 -11.50
N VAL A 306 -8.95 16.01 -11.53
CA VAL A 306 -9.44 14.73 -12.10
C VAL A 306 -10.60 14.15 -11.28
N MET A 307 -10.71 14.51 -10.00
CA MET A 307 -11.86 14.17 -9.14
C MET A 307 -13.12 14.97 -9.50
N ASP A 308 -13.00 15.97 -10.38
CA ASP A 308 -14.11 16.70 -10.98
C ASP A 308 -14.21 16.29 -12.46
N SER A 309 -13.69 17.13 -13.35
CA SER A 309 -13.79 16.98 -14.80
C SER A 309 -12.49 17.25 -15.54
N GLY A 310 -11.41 17.56 -14.81
CA GLY A 310 -10.11 17.91 -15.37
C GLY A 310 -9.17 16.74 -15.59
N GLU A 311 -7.87 17.06 -15.62
CA GLU A 311 -6.80 16.15 -16.06
C GLU A 311 -5.70 15.92 -15.01
N PHE A 312 -5.71 16.63 -13.89
CA PHE A 312 -4.64 16.55 -12.87
C PHE A 312 -5.24 16.37 -11.48
N PHE A 313 -4.49 15.80 -10.53
CA PHE A 313 -4.85 15.94 -9.12
C PHE A 313 -4.64 17.39 -8.65
N CYS A 314 -5.65 17.99 -8.02
CA CYS A 314 -5.49 19.28 -7.34
C CYS A 314 -4.50 19.17 -6.18
N LEU A 315 -4.03 20.29 -5.61
CA LEU A 315 -2.94 20.26 -4.63
C LEU A 315 -3.23 19.35 -3.41
N PRO A 316 -4.41 19.39 -2.77
CA PRO A 316 -4.71 18.46 -1.68
C PRO A 316 -4.78 16.99 -2.11
N CYS A 317 -5.32 16.70 -3.29
CA CYS A 317 -5.31 15.34 -3.84
C CYS A 317 -3.89 14.84 -4.11
N ARG A 318 -3.03 15.72 -4.64
CA ARG A 318 -1.62 15.41 -4.93
C ARG A 318 -0.83 15.16 -3.66
N GLU A 319 -1.03 15.98 -2.64
CA GLU A 319 -0.41 15.81 -1.32
C GLU A 319 -0.73 14.42 -0.75
N GLU A 320 -2.02 14.08 -0.69
CA GLU A 320 -2.43 12.77 -0.17
C GLU A 320 -1.91 11.62 -1.04
N ALA A 321 -1.88 11.79 -2.37
CA ALA A 321 -1.32 10.79 -3.28
C ALA A 321 0.15 10.48 -2.97
N VAL A 322 0.98 11.51 -2.74
CA VAL A 322 2.39 11.34 -2.36
C VAL A 322 2.50 10.67 -0.98
N LEU A 323 1.74 11.14 0.00
CA LEU A 323 1.73 10.55 1.35
C LEU A 323 1.33 9.07 1.32
N ASP A 324 0.32 8.69 0.54
CA ASP A 324 -0.13 7.31 0.41
C ASP A 324 0.86 6.40 -0.30
N ILE A 325 1.59 6.90 -1.30
CA ILE A 325 2.75 6.19 -1.87
C ILE A 325 3.78 5.92 -0.77
N TYR A 326 4.14 6.94 0.01
CA TYR A 326 5.13 6.81 1.09
C TYR A 326 4.63 6.01 2.30
N ARG A 327 3.32 5.87 2.51
CA ARG A 327 2.77 4.94 3.51
C ARG A 327 3.09 3.48 3.16
N LEU A 328 3.25 3.16 1.87
CA LEU A 328 3.55 1.83 1.38
C LEU A 328 5.02 1.62 1.00
N VAL A 329 5.72 2.68 0.62
CA VAL A 329 7.11 2.61 0.12
C VAL A 329 8.07 3.36 1.03
N ASP A 330 9.15 2.69 1.41
CA ASP A 330 10.32 3.24 2.09
C ASP A 330 11.25 3.92 1.04
N PRO A 331 11.60 5.20 1.20
CA PRO A 331 12.58 5.87 0.33
C PRO A 331 13.97 5.21 0.35
N ILE A 332 14.26 4.36 1.32
CA ILE A 332 15.48 3.54 1.37
C ILE A 332 15.17 2.14 0.84
N ASP A 333 15.68 1.83 -0.35
CA ASP A 333 15.42 0.55 -1.02
C ASP A 333 16.29 -0.57 -0.45
N SER A 334 17.57 -0.28 -0.20
CA SER A 334 18.51 -1.24 0.39
C SER A 334 19.65 -0.54 1.12
N CYS A 335 20.37 -1.27 1.97
CA CYS A 335 21.59 -0.77 2.60
C CYS A 335 22.57 -1.91 2.89
N GLU A 336 23.85 -1.57 2.95
CA GLU A 336 24.91 -2.47 3.38
C GLU A 336 25.89 -1.74 4.31
N PRO A 337 26.32 -2.35 5.43
CA PRO A 337 25.83 -3.62 5.98
C PRO A 337 24.38 -3.54 6.48
N GLU A 338 23.80 -4.69 6.86
CA GLU A 338 22.47 -4.75 7.46
C GLU A 338 22.36 -3.85 8.71
N PRO A 339 21.24 -3.13 8.91
CA PRO A 339 21.06 -2.21 10.02
C PRO A 339 20.93 -2.97 11.34
N HIS A 340 21.44 -2.38 12.41
CA HIS A 340 21.35 -2.99 13.74
C HIS A 340 20.02 -2.64 14.41
N PRO A 341 19.29 -3.62 14.99
CA PRO A 341 18.24 -3.33 15.95
C PRO A 341 18.76 -2.46 17.08
N ARG A 342 17.89 -1.63 17.64
CA ARG A 342 18.30 -0.67 18.67
C ARG A 342 18.90 -1.34 19.91
N GLY A 343 18.34 -2.46 20.35
CA GLY A 343 18.86 -3.23 21.49
C GLY A 343 20.03 -4.16 21.16
N SER A 344 20.59 -4.11 19.94
CA SER A 344 21.76 -4.94 19.61
C SER A 344 22.93 -4.61 20.52
N ALA A 345 23.58 -5.64 21.09
CA ALA A 345 24.77 -5.49 21.93
C ALA A 345 26.08 -5.53 21.13
N THR A 346 26.04 -6.02 19.89
CA THR A 346 27.23 -6.21 19.06
C THR A 346 27.39 -5.02 18.11
N PRO A 347 28.40 -4.14 18.32
CA PRO A 347 28.70 -3.05 17.40
C PRO A 347 29.59 -3.53 16.24
N LEU A 348 29.65 -2.72 15.19
CA LEU A 348 30.75 -2.74 14.23
C LEU A 348 31.94 -2.02 14.86
N VAL A 349 33.13 -2.61 14.81
CA VAL A 349 34.32 -2.08 15.48
C VAL A 349 35.10 -1.20 14.50
N LEU A 350 35.46 0.00 14.93
CA LEU A 350 36.31 0.95 14.21
C LEU A 350 37.70 0.99 14.88
N ASP A 351 38.56 0.04 14.52
CA ASP A 351 39.86 -0.24 15.14
C ASP A 351 41.07 0.34 14.37
N GLY A 352 40.85 0.92 13.19
CA GLY A 352 41.90 1.47 12.33
C GLY A 352 41.60 1.26 10.85
N GLU A 353 40.83 0.21 10.53
CA GLU A 353 40.25 0.03 9.21
C GLU A 353 38.99 0.91 9.05
N ASN A 354 38.74 1.40 7.83
CA ASN A 354 37.56 2.22 7.57
C ASN A 354 36.31 1.34 7.49
N LEU A 355 35.24 1.74 8.16
CA LEU A 355 33.92 1.13 7.96
C LEU A 355 33.23 1.81 6.77
N ILE A 356 32.65 0.99 5.87
CA ILE A 356 31.95 1.48 4.69
C ILE A 356 30.47 1.16 4.84
N PHE A 357 29.65 2.19 4.72
CA PHE A 357 28.20 2.09 4.74
C PHE A 357 27.66 2.59 3.41
N ARG A 358 26.69 1.87 2.84
CA ARG A 358 26.03 2.25 1.61
C ARG A 358 24.52 2.16 1.79
N VAL A 359 23.81 3.17 1.31
CA VAL A 359 22.35 3.25 1.31
C VAL A 359 21.90 3.52 -0.11
N GLN A 360 21.03 2.68 -0.64
CA GLN A 360 20.38 2.89 -1.91
C GLN A 360 19.05 3.58 -1.69
N VAL A 361 18.87 4.76 -2.29
CA VAL A 361 17.63 5.54 -2.20
C VAL A 361 16.79 5.38 -3.45
N MET A 362 15.48 5.42 -3.26
CA MET A 362 14.50 5.52 -4.33
C MET A 362 14.50 6.97 -4.83
N GLU A 363 14.95 7.22 -6.06
CA GLU A 363 14.97 8.57 -6.63
C GLU A 363 13.69 8.84 -7.45
N PRO A 364 12.92 9.87 -7.09
CA PRO A 364 11.87 10.41 -7.95
C PRO A 364 12.42 10.92 -9.29
N SER A 365 11.54 11.11 -10.27
CA SER A 365 11.94 11.37 -11.66
C SER A 365 12.65 12.72 -11.87
N SER A 366 12.29 13.73 -11.06
CA SER A 366 12.70 15.12 -11.32
C SER A 366 13.52 15.76 -10.19
N HIS A 367 13.65 15.09 -9.05
CA HIS A 367 14.39 15.59 -7.90
C HIS A 367 15.07 14.47 -7.09
N SER A 368 16.10 14.85 -6.34
CA SER A 368 16.84 13.91 -5.48
C SER A 368 16.34 13.98 -4.04
N LEU A 369 16.40 12.86 -3.35
CA LEU A 369 16.14 12.80 -1.91
C LEU A 369 17.35 13.35 -1.12
N ALA A 370 17.08 14.04 -0.01
CA ALA A 370 18.12 14.47 0.91
C ALA A 370 18.63 13.25 1.70
N VAL A 371 19.95 13.12 1.83
CA VAL A 371 20.60 12.02 2.56
C VAL A 371 21.61 12.60 3.53
N GLU A 372 21.37 12.41 4.82
CA GLU A 372 22.17 12.91 5.92
C GLU A 372 22.71 11.77 6.77
N TRP A 373 23.97 11.86 7.15
CA TRP A 373 24.62 10.88 8.04
C TRP A 373 24.96 11.53 9.36
N HIS A 374 24.51 10.95 10.47
CA HIS A 374 24.80 11.41 11.83
C HIS A 374 25.49 10.31 12.62
N LEU A 375 26.47 10.68 13.42
CA LEU A 375 27.09 9.79 14.40
C LEU A 375 26.88 10.41 15.77
N VAL A 376 26.09 9.72 16.60
CA VAL A 376 25.65 10.23 17.90
C VAL A 376 26.15 9.31 19.01
N PRO A 377 26.70 9.84 20.11
CA PRO A 377 27.05 9.02 21.27
C PRO A 377 25.85 8.22 21.77
N GLU A 378 26.06 7.00 22.28
CA GLU A 378 24.97 6.13 22.76
C GLU A 378 24.03 6.82 23.75
N ALA A 379 24.60 7.60 24.69
CA ALA A 379 23.83 8.35 25.69
C ALA A 379 22.90 9.43 25.09
N SER A 380 23.20 9.91 23.89
CA SER A 380 22.43 10.93 23.17
C SER A 380 21.69 10.37 21.96
N ALA A 381 21.73 9.05 21.76
CA ALA A 381 21.08 8.42 20.61
C ALA A 381 19.54 8.57 20.73
N PRO A 382 18.87 9.11 19.70
CA PRO A 382 17.45 9.37 19.76
C PRO A 382 16.64 8.09 20.01
N GLN A 383 15.48 8.27 20.65
CA GLN A 383 14.54 7.18 20.81
C GLN A 383 13.96 6.77 19.46
N GLY A 384 13.78 5.46 19.25
CA GLY A 384 13.07 4.96 18.09
C GLY A 384 11.63 5.48 18.07
N PRO A 385 10.99 5.56 16.89
CA PRO A 385 9.64 6.07 16.77
C PRO A 385 8.65 5.21 17.57
N VAL A 386 7.67 5.86 18.20
CA VAL A 386 6.63 5.18 18.97
C VAL A 386 5.56 4.66 18.01
N ARG A 387 5.42 3.34 17.96
CA ARG A 387 4.45 2.68 17.09
C ARG A 387 3.04 3.16 17.40
N ARG A 388 2.32 3.61 16.37
CA ARG A 388 0.91 3.96 16.43
C ARG A 388 0.06 2.69 16.22
N GLY A 389 -1.21 2.74 16.62
CA GLY A 389 -2.16 1.66 16.30
C GLY A 389 -2.21 1.42 14.78
N ARG A 390 -2.47 0.18 14.36
CA ARG A 390 -2.53 -0.16 12.94
C ARG A 390 -3.64 0.63 12.25
N SER A 391 -3.28 1.40 11.24
CA SER A 391 -4.24 1.93 10.29
C SER A 391 -4.91 0.76 9.56
N GLY A 392 -6.25 0.69 9.57
CA GLY A 392 -7.01 -0.29 8.79
C GLY A 392 -7.02 0.00 7.28
N ARG A 393 -6.28 1.02 6.84
CA ARG A 393 -6.18 1.47 5.44
C ARG A 393 -5.35 0.44 4.65
N TYR A 394 -5.73 0.17 3.40
CA TYR A 394 -5.08 -0.78 2.46
C TYR A 394 -5.22 -2.28 2.75
N GLY A 395 -5.84 -2.73 3.84
CA GLY A 395 -6.06 -4.16 4.08
C GLY A 395 -4.75 -5.00 4.18
N ARG A 396 -3.58 -4.36 4.29
CA ARG A 396 -2.29 -5.05 4.39
C ARG A 396 -2.17 -5.74 5.76
N ALA A 397 -1.87 -7.04 5.76
CA ALA A 397 -1.57 -7.80 6.97
C ALA A 397 -0.32 -7.28 7.72
N ARG A 398 0.60 -6.60 7.00
CA ARG A 398 1.89 -6.10 7.52
C ARG A 398 1.84 -4.67 8.09
N GLY A 399 0.75 -3.92 7.91
CA GLY A 399 0.65 -2.51 8.30
C GLY A 399 1.30 -1.54 7.29
N THR A 400 1.41 -0.26 7.65
CA THR A 400 1.97 0.82 6.81
C THR A 400 3.13 1.52 7.52
N ARG A 401 3.89 2.35 6.81
CA ARG A 401 4.95 3.19 7.39
C ARG A 401 4.41 4.24 8.38
N ALA A 402 3.15 4.65 8.24
CA ALA A 402 2.50 5.53 9.23
C ALA A 402 2.36 4.85 10.61
N ASP A 403 2.17 3.53 10.65
CA ASP A 403 2.07 2.77 11.91
C ASP A 403 3.37 2.82 12.73
N ARG A 404 4.52 3.11 12.09
CA ARG A 404 5.82 3.26 12.76
C ARG A 404 5.84 4.45 13.72
N GLY A 405 5.10 5.53 13.40
CA GLY A 405 5.22 6.82 14.04
C GLY A 405 6.36 7.68 13.49
N ARG A 406 6.39 8.96 13.90
CA ARG A 406 7.37 9.95 13.45
C ARG A 406 8.76 9.65 14.01
N LEU A 407 9.77 9.84 13.19
CA LEU A 407 11.17 9.80 13.63
C LEU A 407 11.48 10.99 14.54
N ALA A 408 12.30 10.76 15.56
CA ALA A 408 12.81 11.84 16.40
C ALA A 408 13.79 12.72 15.62
N GLU A 409 13.91 13.99 16.02
CA GLU A 409 14.93 14.88 15.49
C GLU A 409 16.34 14.34 15.80
N LEU A 410 17.25 14.51 14.84
CA LEU A 410 18.65 14.10 15.01
C LEU A 410 19.43 15.23 15.69
N PRO A 411 20.20 14.93 16.76
CA PRO A 411 21.04 15.93 17.39
C PRO A 411 22.29 16.22 16.55
N GLY A 412 22.80 17.44 16.72
CA GLY A 412 24.08 17.87 16.14
C GLY A 412 24.04 18.10 14.63
N LYS A 413 25.21 18.42 14.06
CA LYS A 413 25.38 18.58 12.61
C LYS A 413 25.64 17.21 11.96
N PRO A 414 25.17 16.99 10.73
CA PRO A 414 25.50 15.77 9.99
C PRO A 414 27.01 15.67 9.75
N LEU A 415 27.55 14.45 9.81
CA LEU A 415 28.90 14.10 9.39
C LEU A 415 29.10 14.37 7.89
N LEU A 416 28.08 14.06 7.10
CA LEU A 416 28.00 14.34 5.67
C LEU A 416 26.57 14.74 5.35
N ASP A 417 26.47 15.87 4.65
CA ASP A 417 25.24 16.37 4.04
C ASP A 417 25.44 16.38 2.52
N GLY A 418 24.44 15.89 1.77
CA GLY A 418 24.41 16.03 0.32
C GLY A 418 25.48 15.26 -0.46
N ALA A 419 25.92 14.09 0.01
CA ALA A 419 26.80 13.22 -0.79
C ALA A 419 26.11 12.89 -2.12
N LYS A 420 26.64 13.40 -3.24
CA LYS A 420 26.04 13.21 -4.56
C LYS A 420 25.87 11.70 -4.85
N PRO A 421 24.67 11.26 -5.25
CA PRO A 421 24.44 9.86 -5.56
C PRO A 421 25.42 9.40 -6.63
N LYS A 422 26.03 8.24 -6.43
CA LYS A 422 26.67 7.52 -7.54
C LYS A 422 25.57 6.89 -8.40
N ARG A 423 25.89 6.52 -9.63
CA ARG A 423 24.98 5.85 -10.57
C ARG A 423 24.17 4.75 -9.84
N GLY A 424 22.83 4.83 -9.91
CA GLY A 424 21.91 3.84 -9.32
C GLY A 424 21.39 4.14 -7.92
N GLY A 425 21.43 5.41 -7.46
CA GLY A 425 20.84 5.84 -6.17
C GLY A 425 21.68 5.47 -4.94
N TRP A 426 22.93 5.05 -5.11
CA TRP A 426 23.78 4.66 -3.98
C TRP A 426 24.51 5.86 -3.37
N HIS A 427 24.30 6.06 -2.07
CA HIS A 427 25.06 6.96 -1.20
C HIS A 427 26.02 6.15 -0.35
N THR A 428 27.26 6.63 -0.19
CA THR A 428 28.32 5.92 0.54
C THR A 428 28.93 6.81 1.61
N LEU A 429 28.95 6.34 2.85
CA LEU A 429 29.74 6.89 3.93
C LEU A 429 30.95 5.99 4.18
N ILE A 430 32.14 6.58 4.20
CA ILE A 430 33.36 5.92 4.68
C ILE A 430 33.68 6.52 6.04
N LEU A 431 33.38 5.79 7.11
CA LEU A 431 33.65 6.20 8.46
C LEU A 431 35.10 5.87 8.81
N LYS A 432 35.88 6.92 9.11
CA LYS A 432 37.27 6.83 9.52
C LYS A 432 37.37 7.08 11.03
N ARG A 433 38.34 6.48 11.68
CA ARG A 433 38.58 6.66 13.13
C ARG A 433 38.90 8.11 13.52
N SER A 434 39.61 8.85 12.67
CA SER A 434 40.07 10.20 12.99
C SER A 434 38.90 11.14 13.31
N GLY A 435 38.94 11.78 14.49
CA GLY A 435 38.01 12.84 14.87
C GLY A 435 36.90 12.42 15.85
N PHE A 436 36.95 11.20 16.41
CA PHE A 436 35.98 10.73 17.40
C PHE A 436 36.67 10.21 18.66
N GLU A 437 36.11 10.54 19.82
CA GLU A 437 36.55 9.98 21.10
C GLU A 437 36.21 8.49 21.19
N PRO A 438 37.01 7.66 21.89
CA PRO A 438 36.69 6.27 22.13
C PRO A 438 35.33 6.10 22.79
N GLY A 439 34.56 5.11 22.34
CA GLY A 439 33.23 4.83 22.89
C GLY A 439 32.24 4.29 21.87
N ARG A 440 31.00 4.13 22.33
CA ARG A 440 29.91 3.55 21.54
C ARG A 440 29.01 4.63 20.96
N TYR A 441 28.74 4.50 19.67
CA TYR A 441 27.98 5.46 18.88
C TYR A 441 26.88 4.78 18.08
N ARG A 442 25.81 5.52 17.83
CA ARG A 442 24.79 5.18 16.86
C ARG A 442 25.09 5.96 15.57
N LEU A 443 25.44 5.25 14.52
CA LEU A 443 25.48 5.81 13.17
C LEU A 443 24.06 5.75 12.58
N ILE A 444 23.55 6.87 12.08
CA ILE A 444 22.21 7.00 11.53
C ILE A 444 22.34 7.63 10.14
N CYS A 445 21.80 6.96 9.12
CA CYS A 445 21.53 7.54 7.82
C CYS A 445 20.05 7.90 7.75
N ARG A 446 19.74 9.17 7.51
CA ARG A 446 18.37 9.65 7.31
C ARG A 446 18.18 10.07 5.86
N VAL A 447 17.08 9.63 5.29
CA VAL A 447 16.65 9.97 3.93
C VAL A 447 15.32 10.68 3.99
N LYS A 448 15.21 11.81 3.30
CA LYS A 448 14.02 12.65 3.28
C LYS A 448 13.65 13.06 1.86
N ASP A 449 12.37 12.92 1.53
CA ASP A 449 11.78 13.60 0.39
C ASP A 449 11.31 15.00 0.79
N SER A 450 11.83 16.03 0.12
CA SER A 450 11.35 17.41 0.28
C SER A 450 10.05 17.66 -0.47
N THR A 451 9.77 16.86 -1.50
CA THR A 451 8.69 16.98 -2.47
C THR A 451 8.66 18.34 -3.18
N LEU A 452 9.76 19.10 -3.11
CA LEU A 452 9.91 20.41 -3.73
C LEU A 452 10.52 20.25 -5.12
N MET A 453 9.68 20.39 -6.13
CA MET A 453 10.12 20.28 -7.52
C MET A 453 10.89 21.52 -7.97
N ARG A 454 11.84 21.32 -8.89
CA ARG A 454 12.65 22.41 -9.43
C ARG A 454 11.75 23.49 -10.07
N GLY A 455 11.82 24.71 -9.52
CA GLY A 455 11.07 25.86 -10.03
C GLY A 455 9.65 25.99 -9.46
N GLU A 456 9.20 25.06 -8.62
CA GLU A 456 7.99 25.25 -7.83
C GLU A 456 8.31 26.05 -6.56
N ARG A 457 7.36 26.88 -6.12
CA ARG A 457 7.48 27.67 -4.89
C ARG A 457 7.09 26.89 -3.64
N TRP A 458 6.17 25.94 -3.78
CA TRP A 458 5.67 25.11 -2.68
C TRP A 458 5.99 23.63 -2.97
N PRO A 459 6.34 22.84 -1.94
CA PRO A 459 6.45 21.40 -2.08
C PRO A 459 5.09 20.78 -2.40
N TRP A 460 5.08 19.55 -2.94
CA TRP A 460 3.84 18.82 -3.19
C TRP A 460 3.16 18.35 -1.89
N VAL A 461 3.91 18.22 -0.81
CA VAL A 461 3.41 17.95 0.54
C VAL A 461 3.83 19.10 1.46
N LEU A 462 2.86 19.87 1.95
CA LEU A 462 3.06 20.90 2.97
C LEU A 462 2.91 20.32 4.38
N LYS A 463 2.10 19.28 4.56
CA LYS A 463 1.80 18.69 5.86
C LYS A 463 1.95 17.16 5.86
N ASP A 464 2.94 16.65 6.58
CA ASP A 464 3.16 15.22 6.83
C ASP A 464 2.99 14.90 8.33
N GLU A 465 1.76 14.60 8.74
CA GLU A 465 1.41 14.29 10.13
C GLU A 465 1.95 12.92 10.61
N ASP A 466 2.21 12.02 9.66
CA ASP A 466 2.65 10.65 9.91
C ASP A 466 4.18 10.51 9.88
N GLY A 467 4.89 11.48 9.29
CA GLY A 467 6.34 11.44 9.12
C GLY A 467 6.78 10.37 8.13
N VAL A 468 5.97 10.12 7.09
CA VAL A 468 6.25 9.10 6.08
C VAL A 468 7.24 9.57 5.02
N LEU A 469 7.46 10.87 4.84
CA LEU A 469 8.47 11.36 3.89
C LEU A 469 9.93 11.10 4.34
N GLU A 470 10.11 10.64 5.59
CA GLU A 470 11.43 10.38 6.18
C GLU A 470 11.62 8.90 6.56
N SER A 471 12.80 8.37 6.26
CA SER A 471 13.22 7.04 6.69
C SER A 471 14.65 7.04 7.19
N GLU A 472 15.02 6.01 7.95
CA GLU A 472 16.39 5.87 8.44
C GLU A 472 16.88 4.42 8.46
N ARG A 473 18.20 4.27 8.38
CA ARG A 473 18.94 3.05 8.70
C ARG A 473 20.01 3.40 9.71
N ALA A 474 20.23 2.52 10.66
CA ALA A 474 21.15 2.83 11.75
C ALA A 474 21.91 1.62 12.27
N TRP A 475 23.15 1.87 12.68
CA TRP A 475 24.13 0.87 13.09
C TRP A 475 24.75 1.28 14.42
N TRP A 476 25.16 0.29 15.22
CA TRP A 476 26.01 0.54 16.38
C TRP A 476 27.46 0.44 15.94
N VAL A 477 28.27 1.44 16.30
CA VAL A 477 29.70 1.51 16.02
C VAL A 477 30.44 1.71 17.35
N GLU A 478 31.53 0.98 17.54
CA GLU A 478 32.43 1.14 18.68
C GLU A 478 33.78 1.66 18.18
N VAL A 479 34.18 2.83 18.69
CA VAL A 479 35.48 3.46 18.41
C VAL A 479 36.44 3.01 19.49
N LEU A 480 37.48 2.27 19.10
CA LEU A 480 38.47 1.78 20.06
C LEU A 480 39.46 2.88 20.51
N PRO A 481 40.06 2.72 21.72
CA PRO A 481 41.07 3.62 22.28
C PRO A 481 42.24 3.93 21.35
#